data_AF-A0A3D3E241-F1
#
_entry.id   AF-A0A3D3E241-F1
#
_cell.length_a   1.000
_cell.length_b   1.000
_cell.length_c   1.000
_cell.angle_alpha   90.00
_cell.angle_beta   90.00
_cell.angle_gamma   90.00
#
_symmetry.space_group_name_H-M   'P 1'
#
loop_
_entity.id
_entity.type
_entity.pdbx_description
1 polymer ?
#
loop_
_entity_poly.entity_id
_entity_poly.type
_entity_poly.pdbx_seq_one_letter_code
_entity_poly.pdbx_strand_id
1 'polypeptide(L)'
;MDPTPQSQLKLLIQKGKEQGYLTFAEVNDHLPQDIIDSDQVEDIISMINDMGIKVSENAPDADELMMQETTTDEDAAEAAAAALATVEKEIGRTTDPVRMYMREMGTVELLTREGEIVIAKRIEEGINQVQISVAEYPEAITYLLEQWDKFEAEEMRLSDIIVGFIDPNEDEAPISATNIGSELSEKQLDDDDEDDEDDDEDEEEVDTGPDPEEARIHFENLRDLYNKARDTFEAKGRSHPDSQAAIFEI
;
A
#
# COMPACT_ATOMS: atom_id res chain seq x y z
N MET A 1 42.70 2.74 -18.92
CA MET A 1 41.61 2.26 -19.78
C MET A 1 41.26 0.91 -19.23
N ASP A 2 40.38 0.91 -18.24
CA ASP A 2 39.87 -0.32 -17.66
C ASP A 2 39.11 -1.06 -18.77
N PRO A 3 39.39 -2.36 -18.98
CA PRO A 3 38.67 -3.14 -19.97
C PRO A 3 37.19 -3.12 -19.60
N THR A 4 36.31 -3.01 -20.60
CA THR A 4 34.87 -3.07 -20.38
C THR A 4 34.51 -4.38 -19.68
N PRO A 5 33.54 -4.39 -18.74
CA PRO A 5 33.16 -5.58 -17.98
C PRO A 5 32.80 -6.78 -18.88
N GLN A 6 32.13 -6.53 -20.02
CA GLN A 6 31.90 -7.48 -21.10
C GLN A 6 33.17 -8.19 -21.62
N SER A 7 34.32 -7.51 -21.63
CA SER A 7 35.59 -8.10 -22.05
C SER A 7 36.20 -8.99 -20.98
N GLN A 8 35.98 -8.70 -19.70
CA GLN A 8 36.52 -9.46 -18.57
C GLN A 8 35.78 -10.80 -18.41
N LEU A 9 34.45 -10.79 -18.47
CA LEU A 9 33.64 -12.00 -18.39
C LEU A 9 33.91 -12.95 -19.56
N LYS A 10 34.11 -12.39 -20.77
CA LYS A 10 34.46 -13.19 -21.96
C LYS A 10 35.86 -13.83 -21.83
N LEU A 11 36.82 -13.12 -21.24
CA LEU A 11 38.15 -13.67 -20.94
C LEU A 11 38.07 -14.78 -19.89
N LEU A 12 37.22 -14.62 -18.87
CA LEU A 12 36.98 -15.65 -17.84
C LEU A 12 36.44 -16.94 -18.46
N ILE A 13 35.43 -16.84 -19.33
CA ILE A 13 34.83 -18.00 -20.00
C ILE A 13 35.86 -18.69 -20.91
N GLN A 14 36.67 -17.93 -21.65
CA GLN A 14 37.73 -18.51 -22.48
C GLN A 14 38.76 -19.28 -21.63
N LYS A 15 39.21 -18.69 -20.53
CA LYS A 15 40.14 -19.33 -19.60
C LYS A 15 39.53 -20.58 -18.96
N GLY A 16 38.26 -20.53 -18.55
CA GLY A 16 37.52 -21.67 -18.00
C GLY A 16 37.32 -22.81 -19.01
N LYS A 17 37.10 -22.50 -20.29
CA LYS A 17 37.03 -23.51 -21.37
C LYS A 17 38.38 -24.17 -21.64
N GLU A 18 39.49 -23.41 -21.57
CA GLU A 18 40.84 -23.96 -21.78
C GLU A 18 41.30 -24.84 -20.61
N GLN A 19 40.93 -24.49 -19.38
CA GLN A 19 41.35 -25.18 -18.16
C GLN A 19 40.37 -26.28 -17.72
N GLY A 20 39.12 -26.24 -18.15
CA GLY A 20 38.06 -27.17 -17.75
C GLY A 20 37.49 -26.90 -16.35
N TYR A 21 38.01 -25.90 -15.63
CA TYR A 21 37.54 -25.47 -14.31
C TYR A 21 37.76 -23.97 -14.11
N LEU A 22 37.07 -23.40 -13.12
CA LEU A 22 37.27 -22.05 -12.60
C LEU A 22 37.22 -22.06 -11.08
N THR A 23 37.99 -21.19 -10.43
CA THR A 23 37.90 -21.03 -8.97
C THR A 23 36.97 -19.89 -8.57
N PHE A 24 36.35 -19.98 -7.37
CA PHE A 24 35.52 -18.88 -6.84
C PHE A 24 36.26 -17.54 -6.78
N ALA A 25 37.57 -17.57 -6.45
CA ALA A 25 38.40 -16.37 -6.44
C ALA A 25 38.54 -15.74 -7.83
N GLU A 26 38.76 -16.55 -8.87
CA GLU A 26 38.89 -16.07 -10.26
C GLU A 26 37.57 -15.54 -10.82
N VAL A 27 36.45 -16.15 -10.43
CA VAL A 27 35.11 -15.65 -10.79
C VAL A 27 34.86 -14.30 -10.13
N ASN A 28 35.13 -14.17 -8.83
CA ASN A 28 34.94 -12.91 -8.08
C ASN A 28 35.88 -11.78 -8.55
N ASP A 29 37.12 -12.10 -8.94
CA ASP A 29 38.08 -11.12 -9.45
C ASP A 29 37.73 -10.58 -10.85
N HIS A 30 36.87 -11.27 -11.60
CA HIS A 30 36.46 -10.90 -12.96
C HIS A 30 34.98 -10.46 -13.04
N LEU A 31 34.28 -10.49 -11.89
CA LEU A 31 32.97 -9.90 -11.73
C LEU A 31 33.09 -8.38 -11.53
N PRO A 32 32.21 -7.58 -12.16
CA PRO A 32 32.14 -6.14 -11.90
C PRO A 32 31.89 -5.84 -10.42
N GLN A 33 32.56 -4.82 -9.87
CA GLN A 33 32.39 -4.40 -8.47
C GLN A 33 30.95 -3.94 -8.13
N ASP A 34 30.12 -3.69 -9.15
CA ASP A 34 28.71 -3.31 -9.00
C ASP A 34 27.80 -4.52 -8.74
N ILE A 35 28.28 -5.75 -8.94
CA ILE A 35 27.57 -7.00 -8.57
C ILE A 35 28.00 -7.35 -7.14
N ILE A 36 27.28 -6.82 -6.16
CA ILE A 36 27.54 -7.04 -4.73
C ILE A 36 26.62 -8.14 -4.17
N ASP A 37 25.58 -8.53 -4.93
CA ASP A 37 24.52 -9.42 -4.45
C ASP A 37 24.94 -10.89 -4.53
N SER A 38 24.96 -11.58 -3.39
CA SER A 38 25.29 -13.01 -3.29
C SER A 38 24.43 -13.86 -4.23
N ASP A 39 23.14 -13.56 -4.34
CA ASP A 39 22.21 -14.29 -5.21
C ASP A 39 22.56 -14.14 -6.70
N GLN A 40 22.99 -12.94 -7.12
CA GLN A 40 23.42 -12.71 -8.50
C GLN A 40 24.74 -13.44 -8.80
N VAL A 41 25.63 -13.53 -7.81
CA VAL A 41 26.87 -14.31 -7.94
C VAL A 41 26.55 -15.80 -8.06
N GLU A 42 25.61 -16.33 -7.27
CA GLU A 42 25.14 -17.72 -7.37
C GLU A 42 24.48 -18.02 -8.73
N ASP A 43 23.64 -17.12 -9.24
CA ASP A 43 23.03 -17.24 -10.56
C ASP A 43 24.10 -17.30 -11.67
N ILE A 44 25.13 -16.45 -11.59
CA ILE A 44 26.25 -16.44 -12.53
C ILE A 44 27.06 -17.74 -12.45
N ILE A 45 27.30 -18.26 -11.25
CA ILE A 45 27.98 -19.55 -11.05
C ILE A 45 27.15 -20.70 -11.64
N SER A 46 25.82 -20.68 -11.46
CA SER A 46 24.93 -21.66 -12.07
C SER A 46 25.02 -21.62 -13.60
N MET A 47 25.00 -20.41 -14.20
CA MET A 47 25.15 -20.24 -15.65
C MET A 47 26.52 -20.72 -16.17
N ILE A 48 27.60 -20.54 -15.41
CA ILE A 48 28.94 -21.03 -15.77
C ILE A 48 29.00 -22.57 -15.70
N ASN A 49 28.37 -23.18 -14.70
CA ASN A 49 28.25 -24.64 -14.62
C ASN A 49 27.43 -25.21 -15.79
N ASP A 50 26.36 -24.53 -16.22
CA ASP A 50 25.56 -24.92 -17.38
C ASP A 50 26.36 -24.85 -18.71
N MET A 51 27.43 -24.04 -18.78
CA MET A 51 28.38 -24.05 -19.91
C MET A 51 29.34 -25.26 -19.91
N GLY A 52 29.24 -26.13 -18.90
CA GLY A 52 30.14 -27.27 -18.73
C GLY A 52 31.49 -26.91 -18.09
N ILE A 53 31.62 -25.73 -17.48
CA ILE A 53 32.83 -25.32 -16.72
C ILE A 53 32.54 -25.49 -15.23
N LYS A 54 33.26 -26.40 -14.56
CA LYS A 54 33.06 -26.63 -13.13
C LYS A 54 33.68 -25.49 -12.32
N VAL A 55 32.89 -24.86 -11.46
CA VAL A 55 33.37 -23.89 -10.47
C VAL A 55 33.68 -24.59 -9.15
N SER A 56 34.90 -24.46 -8.62
CA SER A 56 35.34 -25.07 -7.36
C SER A 56 36.04 -24.08 -6.42
N GLU A 57 36.05 -24.33 -5.12
CA GLU A 57 36.76 -23.46 -4.16
C GLU A 57 38.28 -23.54 -4.29
N ASN A 58 38.79 -24.75 -4.57
CA ASN A 58 40.21 -25.00 -4.81
C ASN A 58 40.40 -25.59 -6.21
N ALA A 59 41.58 -25.37 -6.79
CA ALA A 59 41.94 -25.98 -8.07
C ALA A 59 41.91 -27.51 -7.92
N PRO A 60 41.20 -28.24 -8.81
CA PRO A 60 41.17 -29.70 -8.78
C PRO A 60 42.55 -30.29 -9.08
N ASP A 61 42.85 -31.43 -8.48
CA ASP A 61 44.11 -32.14 -8.73
C ASP A 61 44.14 -32.70 -10.15
N ALA A 62 45.35 -32.85 -10.73
CA ALA A 62 45.53 -33.30 -12.11
C ALA A 62 44.87 -34.66 -12.42
N ASP A 63 44.78 -35.55 -11.42
CA ASP A 63 44.11 -36.83 -11.54
C ASP A 63 42.57 -36.71 -11.56
N GLU A 64 41.99 -35.73 -10.87
CA GLU A 64 40.55 -35.44 -10.93
C GLU A 64 40.15 -34.82 -12.27
N LEU A 65 41.00 -33.95 -12.82
CA LEU A 65 40.78 -33.32 -14.12
C LEU A 65 40.78 -34.35 -15.27
N MET A 66 41.63 -35.38 -15.19
CA MET A 66 41.68 -36.44 -16.20
C MET A 66 40.48 -37.40 -16.15
N MET A 67 39.80 -37.50 -14.99
CA MET A 67 38.59 -38.31 -14.84
C MET A 67 37.30 -37.55 -15.19
N GLN A 68 37.39 -36.24 -15.42
CA GLN A 68 36.28 -35.43 -15.88
C GLN A 68 36.17 -35.47 -17.41
N GLU A 69 35.14 -36.15 -17.91
CA GLU A 69 34.69 -35.93 -19.29
C GLU A 69 34.12 -34.51 -19.40
N THR A 70 34.81 -33.65 -20.13
CA THR A 70 34.35 -32.30 -20.45
C THR A 70 33.29 -32.40 -21.55
N THR A 71 32.02 -32.58 -21.16
CA THR A 71 30.90 -32.47 -22.09
C THR A 71 30.52 -31.00 -22.24
N THR A 72 31.28 -30.26 -23.03
CA THR A 72 30.87 -28.91 -23.44
C THR A 72 29.85 -29.04 -24.56
N ASP A 73 28.58 -28.88 -24.23
CA ASP A 73 27.53 -28.69 -25.22
C ASP A 73 27.67 -27.26 -25.79
N GLU A 74 28.08 -27.16 -27.05
CA GLU A 74 28.34 -25.89 -27.73
C GLU A 74 27.08 -25.01 -27.81
N ASP A 75 25.90 -25.63 -27.96
CA ASP A 75 24.61 -24.92 -28.02
C ASP A 75 24.22 -24.37 -26.64
N ALA A 76 24.46 -25.14 -25.57
CA ALA A 76 24.23 -24.69 -24.19
C ALA A 76 25.19 -23.54 -23.81
N ALA A 77 26.44 -23.61 -24.27
CA ALA A 77 27.44 -22.58 -24.01
C ALA A 77 27.11 -21.25 -24.73
N GLU A 78 26.55 -21.29 -25.93
CA GLU A 78 26.11 -20.08 -26.64
C GLU A 78 24.87 -19.46 -25.98
N ALA A 79 23.90 -20.28 -25.55
CA ALA A 79 22.71 -19.83 -24.85
C ALA A 79 23.05 -19.17 -23.50
N ALA A 80 23.93 -19.78 -22.71
CA ALA A 80 24.36 -19.23 -21.43
C ALA A 80 25.18 -17.95 -21.60
N ALA A 81 26.02 -17.84 -22.65
CA ALA A 81 26.77 -16.61 -22.93
C ALA A 81 25.85 -15.44 -23.30
N ALA A 82 24.77 -15.72 -24.03
CA ALA A 82 23.73 -14.74 -24.31
C ALA A 82 22.96 -14.33 -23.03
N ALA A 83 22.65 -15.27 -22.14
CA ALA A 83 21.99 -15.00 -20.87
C ALA A 83 22.85 -14.12 -19.93
N LEU A 84 24.13 -14.42 -19.78
CA LEU A 84 25.07 -13.62 -18.99
C LEU A 84 25.21 -12.19 -19.53
N ALA A 85 25.24 -12.03 -20.87
CA ALA A 85 25.26 -10.70 -21.49
C ALA A 85 23.96 -9.90 -21.27
N THR A 86 22.83 -10.57 -21.01
CA THR A 86 21.58 -9.90 -20.61
C THR A 86 21.52 -9.56 -19.14
N VAL A 87 22.05 -10.43 -18.26
CA VAL A 87 22.15 -10.18 -16.81
C VAL A 87 23.03 -8.96 -16.53
N GLU A 88 24.12 -8.80 -17.29
CA GLU A 88 25.00 -7.61 -17.21
C GLU A 88 24.28 -6.30 -17.63
N LYS A 89 23.22 -6.38 -18.44
CA LYS A 89 22.43 -5.19 -18.81
C LYS A 89 21.34 -4.85 -17.78
N GLU A 90 20.97 -5.79 -16.92
CA GLU A 90 19.94 -5.63 -15.88
C GLU A 90 20.57 -5.62 -14.48
N ILE A 91 21.65 -4.84 -14.32
CA ILE A 91 22.26 -4.57 -13.02
C ILE A 91 21.18 -3.94 -12.13
N GLY A 92 20.75 -4.69 -11.10
CA GLY A 92 19.69 -4.31 -10.17
C GLY A 92 18.45 -5.21 -10.19
N ARG A 93 18.39 -6.26 -11.02
CA ARG A 93 17.35 -7.28 -10.90
C ARG A 93 17.64 -8.18 -9.70
N THR A 94 16.83 -8.06 -8.65
CA THR A 94 16.83 -8.98 -7.50
C THR A 94 15.63 -9.90 -7.60
N THR A 95 15.79 -11.15 -7.18
CA THR A 95 14.71 -12.14 -7.04
C THR A 95 14.10 -12.12 -5.63
N ASP A 96 14.68 -11.38 -4.69
CA ASP A 96 14.19 -11.26 -3.32
C ASP A 96 12.98 -10.31 -3.24
N PRO A 97 11.78 -10.80 -2.85
CA PRO A 97 10.59 -9.97 -2.69
C PRO A 97 10.76 -8.83 -1.68
N VAL A 98 11.55 -9.04 -0.63
CA VAL A 98 11.77 -8.00 0.41
C VAL A 98 12.58 -6.86 -0.18
N ARG A 99 13.65 -7.18 -0.92
CA ARG A 99 14.45 -6.16 -1.60
C ARG A 99 13.70 -5.49 -2.74
N MET A 100 12.83 -6.21 -3.45
CA MET A 100 11.90 -5.62 -4.40
C MET A 100 11.02 -4.56 -3.73
N TYR A 101 10.43 -4.89 -2.57
CA TYR A 101 9.61 -3.95 -1.80
C TYR A 101 10.42 -2.76 -1.29
N MET A 102 11.59 -2.97 -0.67
CA MET A 102 12.41 -1.87 -0.15
C MET A 102 12.87 -0.91 -1.25
N ARG A 103 13.18 -1.44 -2.43
CA ARG A 103 13.51 -0.63 -3.61
C ARG A 103 12.30 0.19 -4.06
N GLU A 104 11.12 -0.41 -4.14
CA GLU A 104 9.90 0.26 -4.58
C GLU A 104 9.43 1.31 -3.56
N MET A 105 9.42 0.96 -2.27
CA MET A 105 9.13 1.89 -1.17
C MET A 105 10.11 3.07 -1.15
N GLY A 106 11.40 2.81 -1.40
CA GLY A 106 12.43 3.85 -1.48
C GLY A 106 12.36 4.75 -2.71
N THR A 107 11.51 4.45 -3.71
CA THR A 107 11.25 5.38 -4.84
C THR A 107 10.33 6.53 -4.46
N VAL A 108 9.55 6.37 -3.38
CA VAL A 108 8.61 7.39 -2.90
C VAL A 108 9.35 8.27 -1.90
N GLU A 109 9.35 9.58 -2.15
CA GLU A 109 9.97 10.56 -1.25
C GLU A 109 9.18 10.69 0.05
N LEU A 110 9.88 10.98 1.16
CA LEU A 110 9.24 11.25 2.44
C LEU A 110 8.42 12.54 2.37
N LEU A 111 7.26 12.54 3.01
CA LEU A 111 6.41 13.72 3.10
C LEU A 111 6.99 14.73 4.10
N THR A 112 6.78 16.02 3.81
CA THR A 112 6.97 17.09 4.79
C THR A 112 5.65 17.33 5.52
N ARG A 113 5.70 17.93 6.72
CA ARG A 113 4.49 18.34 7.47
C ARG A 113 3.50 19.14 6.61
N GLU A 114 4.01 20.04 5.76
CA GLU A 114 3.15 20.80 4.83
C GLU A 114 2.52 19.91 3.76
N GLY A 115 3.26 18.93 3.24
CA GLY A 115 2.75 17.95 2.28
C GLY A 115 1.67 17.05 2.88
N GLU A 116 1.83 16.63 4.14
CA GLU A 116 0.81 15.88 4.89
C GLU A 116 -0.49 16.67 5.00
N ILE A 117 -0.41 17.96 5.37
CA ILE A 117 -1.59 18.83 5.47
C ILE A 117 -2.31 18.97 4.13
N VAL A 118 -1.58 19.09 3.01
CA VAL A 118 -2.17 19.17 1.67
C VAL A 118 -2.90 17.88 1.31
N ILE A 119 -2.32 16.72 1.64
CA ILE A 119 -2.95 15.43 1.42
C ILE A 119 -4.20 15.27 2.28
N ALA A 120 -4.14 15.65 3.56
CA ALA A 120 -5.29 15.61 4.46
C ALA A 120 -6.46 16.44 3.93
N LYS A 121 -6.22 17.69 3.54
CA LYS A 121 -7.25 18.56 2.93
C LYS A 121 -7.84 17.97 1.65
N ARG A 122 -7.01 17.32 0.83
CA ARG A 122 -7.47 16.68 -0.41
C ARG A 122 -8.35 15.46 -0.12
N ILE A 123 -8.03 14.70 0.92
CA ILE A 123 -8.85 13.56 1.36
C ILE A 123 -10.18 14.08 1.90
N GLU A 124 -10.16 15.12 2.73
CA GLU A 124 -11.36 15.77 3.28
C GLU A 124 -12.29 16.31 2.17
N GLU A 125 -11.72 17.03 1.19
CA GLU A 125 -12.47 17.51 0.02
C GLU A 125 -13.08 16.35 -0.78
N GLY A 126 -12.33 15.26 -0.95
CA GLY A 126 -12.82 14.05 -1.63
C GLY A 126 -13.97 13.37 -0.89
N ILE A 127 -13.88 13.25 0.45
CA ILE A 127 -14.95 12.71 1.28
C ILE A 127 -16.18 13.61 1.22
N ASN A 128 -16.01 14.92 1.35
CA ASN A 128 -17.10 15.89 1.27
C ASN A 128 -17.81 15.80 -0.09
N GLN A 129 -17.06 15.66 -1.19
CA GLN A 129 -17.64 15.46 -2.51
C GLN A 129 -18.48 14.18 -2.60
N VAL A 130 -18.01 13.08 -2.00
CA VAL A 130 -18.77 11.82 -1.94
C VAL A 130 -20.02 12.00 -1.07
N GLN A 131 -19.92 12.66 0.09
CA GLN A 131 -21.04 12.95 0.98
C GLN A 131 -22.13 13.75 0.28
N ILE A 132 -21.78 14.84 -0.43
CA ILE A 132 -22.73 15.63 -1.24
C ILE A 132 -23.40 14.74 -2.29
N SER A 133 -22.63 13.90 -2.98
CA SER A 133 -23.16 13.02 -4.02
C SER A 133 -24.16 11.99 -3.47
N VAL A 134 -23.91 11.48 -2.25
CA VAL A 134 -24.82 10.57 -1.55
C VAL A 134 -26.07 11.33 -1.06
N ALA A 135 -25.90 12.54 -0.54
CA ALA A 135 -27.02 13.38 -0.08
C ALA A 135 -27.96 13.79 -1.23
N GLU A 136 -27.44 14.00 -2.44
CA GLU A 136 -28.25 14.27 -3.63
C GLU A 136 -29.10 13.07 -4.10
N TYR A 137 -28.82 11.86 -3.60
CA TYR A 137 -29.54 10.65 -3.93
C TYR A 137 -30.76 10.46 -3.00
N PRO A 138 -32.00 10.64 -3.47
CA PRO A 138 -33.18 10.71 -2.59
C PRO A 138 -33.48 9.43 -1.82
N GLU A 139 -33.07 8.28 -2.37
CA GLU A 139 -33.25 6.98 -1.72
C GLU A 139 -32.32 6.83 -0.50
N ALA A 140 -31.16 7.49 -0.49
CA ALA A 140 -30.25 7.44 0.66
C ALA A 140 -30.89 8.07 1.90
N ILE A 141 -31.52 9.23 1.75
CA ILE A 141 -32.23 9.91 2.84
C ILE A 141 -33.44 9.09 3.28
N THR A 142 -34.18 8.49 2.33
CA THR A 142 -35.31 7.61 2.65
C THR A 142 -34.86 6.41 3.48
N TYR A 143 -33.80 5.73 3.05
CA TYR A 143 -33.23 4.60 3.77
C TYR A 143 -32.77 4.97 5.17
N LEU A 144 -32.16 6.15 5.35
CA LEU A 144 -31.74 6.68 6.64
C LEU A 144 -32.95 6.95 7.56
N LEU A 145 -34.01 7.58 7.03
CA LEU A 145 -35.26 7.79 7.75
C LEU A 145 -35.97 6.47 8.12
N GLU A 146 -35.88 5.44 7.28
CA GLU A 146 -36.37 4.09 7.59
C GLU A 146 -35.57 3.42 8.72
N GLN A 147 -34.26 3.64 8.81
CA GLN A 147 -33.49 3.14 9.96
C GLN A 147 -33.90 3.86 11.25
N TRP A 148 -34.16 5.17 11.19
CA TRP A 148 -34.71 5.92 12.31
C TRP A 148 -36.07 5.36 12.75
N ASP A 149 -36.97 5.06 11.81
CA ASP A 149 -38.28 4.47 12.12
C ASP A 149 -38.15 3.10 12.81
N LYS A 150 -37.13 2.30 12.46
CA LYS A 150 -36.83 1.03 13.16
C LYS A 150 -36.29 1.25 14.57
N PHE A 151 -35.49 2.29 14.79
CA PHE A 151 -35.06 2.69 16.13
C PHE A 151 -36.26 3.11 16.99
N GLU A 152 -37.18 3.93 16.45
CA GLU A 152 -38.43 4.29 17.14
C GLU A 152 -39.31 3.07 17.45
N ALA A 153 -39.26 2.04 16.59
CA ALA A 153 -39.94 0.77 16.80
C ALA A 153 -39.22 -0.19 17.79
N GLU A 154 -38.14 0.26 18.44
CA GLU A 154 -37.29 -0.53 19.34
C GLU A 154 -36.65 -1.77 18.67
N GLU A 155 -36.50 -1.77 17.34
CA GLU A 155 -35.91 -2.89 16.58
C GLU A 155 -34.39 -2.81 16.44
N MET A 156 -33.80 -1.63 16.66
CA MET A 156 -32.36 -1.36 16.50
C MET A 156 -31.86 -0.34 17.52
N ARG A 157 -30.55 -0.25 17.77
CA ARG A 157 -29.97 0.75 18.67
C ARG A 157 -29.60 2.02 17.90
N LEU A 158 -29.60 3.16 18.58
CA LEU A 158 -29.23 4.44 17.96
C LEU A 158 -27.78 4.46 17.47
N SER A 159 -26.86 3.87 18.25
CA SER A 159 -25.44 3.70 17.90
C SER A 159 -25.21 2.88 16.63
N ASP A 160 -26.18 2.07 16.20
CA ASP A 160 -26.09 1.30 14.94
C ASP A 160 -26.41 2.19 13.71
N ILE A 161 -27.03 3.36 13.92
CA ILE A 161 -27.44 4.31 12.87
C ILE A 161 -26.41 5.42 12.73
N ILE A 162 -26.06 6.06 13.85
CA ILE A 162 -25.18 7.22 13.90
C ILE A 162 -24.32 7.17 15.16
N VAL A 163 -23.13 7.75 15.06
CA VAL A 163 -22.19 7.90 16.18
C VAL A 163 -22.39 9.25 16.89
N GLY A 164 -22.72 10.31 16.15
CA GLY A 164 -22.86 11.67 16.71
C GLY A 164 -23.34 12.67 15.66
N PHE A 165 -23.69 13.87 16.12
CA PHE A 165 -23.94 15.03 15.26
C PHE A 165 -22.78 16.00 15.35
N ILE A 166 -22.58 16.79 14.30
CA ILE A 166 -21.57 17.85 14.29
C ILE A 166 -22.19 19.08 14.96
N ASP A 167 -21.74 19.45 16.16
CA ASP A 167 -22.09 20.74 16.76
C ASP A 167 -21.21 21.85 16.13
N PRO A 168 -21.79 22.81 15.39
CA PRO A 168 -21.04 23.92 14.81
C PRO A 168 -20.43 24.89 15.85
N ASN A 169 -20.75 24.76 17.14
CA ASN A 169 -20.20 25.59 18.22
C ASN A 169 -19.11 24.89 19.04
N GLU A 170 -18.88 23.60 18.82
CA GLU A 170 -17.81 22.86 19.47
C GLU A 170 -16.53 23.03 18.65
N ASP A 171 -15.41 23.37 19.30
CA ASP A 171 -14.09 23.49 18.67
C ASP A 171 -13.51 22.10 18.28
N GLU A 172 -14.36 21.09 18.13
CA GLU A 172 -13.96 19.76 17.66
C GLU A 172 -13.61 19.84 16.17
N ALA A 173 -12.43 19.32 15.84
CA ALA A 173 -11.98 19.24 14.47
C ALA A 173 -13.06 18.50 13.63
N PRO A 174 -13.41 19.00 12.43
CA PRO A 174 -14.37 18.32 11.58
C PRO A 174 -13.92 16.87 11.43
N ILE A 175 -14.83 15.93 11.70
CA ILE A 175 -14.64 14.48 11.70
C ILE A 175 -13.53 14.12 10.71
N SER A 176 -12.31 13.93 11.25
CA SER A 176 -11.15 13.70 10.41
C SER A 176 -11.40 12.42 9.62
N ALA A 177 -10.85 12.35 8.40
CA ALA A 177 -10.97 11.21 7.50
C ALA A 177 -10.55 9.85 8.13
N THR A 178 -9.95 9.88 9.32
CA THR A 178 -9.67 8.74 10.19
C THR A 178 -10.92 7.96 10.59
N ASN A 179 -12.08 8.62 10.81
CA ASN A 179 -13.24 7.95 11.43
C ASN A 179 -14.08 7.15 10.43
N ILE A 180 -13.77 7.22 9.13
CA ILE A 180 -14.37 6.32 8.12
C ILE A 180 -13.59 5.01 8.14
N GLY A 181 -13.86 4.18 9.16
CA GLY A 181 -13.35 2.81 9.25
C GLY A 181 -12.48 2.51 10.47
N SER A 182 -12.12 3.49 11.31
CA SER A 182 -11.67 3.21 12.68
C SER A 182 -12.84 3.44 13.64
N GLU A 183 -13.32 2.37 14.28
CA GLU A 183 -14.22 2.43 15.45
C GLU A 183 -13.53 3.02 16.70
N LEU A 184 -12.37 3.65 16.54
CA LEU A 184 -11.57 4.17 17.64
C LEU A 184 -11.76 5.68 17.72
N SER A 185 -12.28 6.14 18.86
CA SER A 185 -12.34 7.55 19.22
C SER A 185 -10.93 8.11 19.45
N GLU A 186 -10.73 9.43 19.36
CA GLU A 186 -9.42 10.07 19.57
C GLU A 186 -8.78 9.67 20.91
N LYS A 187 -9.59 9.39 21.94
CA LYS A 187 -9.13 8.94 23.26
C LYS A 187 -8.53 7.53 23.25
N GLN A 188 -8.86 6.67 22.29
CA GLN A 188 -8.27 5.32 22.18
C GLN A 188 -6.92 5.31 21.45
N LEU A 189 -6.52 6.43 20.84
CA LEU A 189 -5.22 6.57 20.17
C LEU A 189 -4.14 7.15 21.10
N ASP A 190 -4.52 7.77 22.22
CA ASP A 190 -3.60 8.35 23.20
C ASP A 190 -3.09 7.34 24.25
N ASP A 191 -3.67 6.13 24.30
CA ASP A 191 -3.37 5.11 25.32
C ASP A 191 -2.14 4.22 25.03
N ASP A 192 -1.42 4.42 23.93
CA ASP A 192 -0.31 3.54 23.52
C ASP A 192 1.08 4.01 24.00
N ASP A 193 1.20 5.08 24.81
CA ASP A 193 2.51 5.67 25.14
C ASP A 193 2.77 6.10 26.61
N GLU A 194 2.01 5.64 27.62
CA GLU A 194 2.39 5.87 29.03
C GLU A 194 2.24 4.60 29.91
N ASP A 195 3.36 3.88 30.09
CA ASP A 195 3.62 3.07 31.29
C ASP A 195 3.68 4.03 32.49
N ASP A 196 2.59 4.19 33.26
CA ASP A 196 2.70 4.59 34.66
C ASP A 196 1.53 4.05 35.50
N GLU A 197 1.90 3.31 36.54
CA GLU A 197 1.03 2.85 37.61
C GLU A 197 0.55 4.07 38.40
N ASP A 198 -0.75 4.38 38.41
CA ASP A 198 -1.43 4.89 39.61
C ASP A 198 -2.96 4.75 39.53
N ASP A 199 -3.50 4.34 40.66
CA ASP A 199 -4.88 3.98 40.99
C ASP A 199 -5.69 5.25 41.26
N ASP A 200 -6.41 5.77 40.26
CA ASP A 200 -7.48 6.75 40.47
C ASP A 200 -8.77 6.23 39.81
N GLU A 201 -9.80 6.05 40.64
CA GLU A 201 -11.19 5.75 40.25
C GLU A 201 -11.77 6.94 39.48
N ASP A 202 -11.35 7.14 38.23
CA ASP A 202 -12.10 7.96 37.28
C ASP A 202 -13.34 7.15 36.87
N GLU A 203 -14.52 7.61 37.31
CA GLU A 203 -15.79 7.18 36.75
C GLU A 203 -15.69 7.36 35.24
N GLU A 204 -15.39 6.28 34.51
CA GLU A 204 -15.45 6.24 33.05
C GLU A 204 -16.78 6.87 32.66
N GLU A 205 -16.75 8.08 32.07
CA GLU A 205 -17.88 8.61 31.33
C GLU A 205 -18.12 7.60 30.24
N VAL A 206 -19.00 6.63 30.54
CA VAL A 206 -19.51 5.67 29.58
C VAL A 206 -19.96 6.53 28.42
N ASP A 207 -19.35 6.30 27.26
CA ASP A 207 -19.74 6.86 25.97
C ASP A 207 -21.21 6.48 25.74
N THR A 208 -22.10 7.22 26.39
CA THR A 208 -23.51 7.22 26.15
C THR A 208 -23.59 7.88 24.80
N GLY A 209 -23.62 7.03 23.78
CA GLY A 209 -23.78 7.44 22.39
C GLY A 209 -24.91 8.45 22.22
N PRO A 210 -25.10 8.96 21.00
CA PRO A 210 -25.70 10.26 20.74
C PRO A 210 -27.01 10.47 21.50
N ASP A 211 -27.20 11.67 22.07
CA ASP A 211 -28.39 11.99 22.87
C ASP A 211 -29.66 11.69 22.05
N PRO A 212 -30.51 10.74 22.48
CA PRO A 212 -31.73 10.38 21.76
C PRO A 212 -32.68 11.56 21.54
N GLU A 213 -32.70 12.54 22.45
CA GLU A 213 -33.55 13.73 22.30
C GLU A 213 -33.04 14.65 21.20
N GLU A 214 -31.73 14.89 21.15
CA GLU A 214 -31.06 15.64 20.09
C GLU A 214 -31.26 14.94 18.74
N ALA A 215 -30.99 13.64 18.68
CA ALA A 215 -31.17 12.85 17.47
C ALA A 215 -32.59 12.99 16.92
N ARG A 216 -33.60 12.87 17.79
CA ARG A 216 -34.99 13.04 17.37
C ARG A 216 -35.25 14.43 16.77
N ILE A 217 -34.74 15.50 17.37
CA ILE A 217 -34.90 16.87 16.83
C ILE A 217 -34.30 16.96 15.42
N HIS A 218 -33.10 16.42 15.22
CA HIS A 218 -32.45 16.42 13.90
C HIS A 218 -33.18 15.57 12.86
N PHE A 219 -33.63 14.36 13.22
CA PHE A 219 -34.37 13.47 12.33
C PHE A 219 -35.77 13.99 11.99
N GLU A 220 -36.47 14.63 12.93
CA GLU A 220 -37.74 15.31 12.68
C GLU A 220 -37.56 16.49 11.71
N ASN A 221 -36.56 17.34 11.95
CA ASN A 221 -36.22 18.44 11.04
C ASN A 221 -35.87 17.93 9.64
N LEU A 222 -35.05 16.88 9.54
CA LEU A 222 -34.70 16.24 8.27
C LEU A 222 -35.93 15.70 7.55
N ARG A 223 -36.86 15.07 8.27
CA ARG A 223 -38.10 14.54 7.72
C ARG A 223 -39.00 15.65 7.17
N ASP A 224 -39.12 16.77 7.88
CA ASP A 224 -39.90 17.92 7.44
C ASP A 224 -39.31 18.57 6.18
N LEU A 225 -37.99 18.80 6.16
CA LEU A 225 -37.29 19.34 5.00
C LEU A 225 -37.39 18.40 3.78
N TYR A 226 -37.21 17.10 4.00
CA TYR A 226 -37.32 16.08 2.95
C TYR A 226 -38.73 16.02 2.35
N ASN A 227 -39.77 16.03 3.19
CA ASN A 227 -41.16 16.04 2.71
C ASN A 227 -41.48 17.32 1.92
N LYS A 228 -41.04 18.48 2.41
CA LYS A 228 -41.16 19.77 1.70
C LYS A 228 -40.48 19.70 0.33
N ALA A 229 -39.26 19.16 0.26
CA ALA A 229 -38.56 19.00 -1.01
C ALA A 229 -39.29 18.03 -1.95
N ARG A 230 -39.76 16.88 -1.46
CA ARG A 230 -40.54 15.89 -2.23
C ARG A 230 -41.81 16.51 -2.81
N ASP A 231 -42.58 17.25 -2.03
CA ASP A 231 -43.80 17.90 -2.50
C ASP A 231 -43.50 18.94 -3.60
N THR A 232 -42.39 19.69 -3.46
CA THR A 232 -41.96 20.61 -4.53
C THR A 232 -41.50 19.88 -5.78
N PHE A 233 -40.86 18.71 -5.65
CA PHE A 233 -40.45 17.88 -6.77
C PHE A 233 -41.65 17.33 -7.54
N GLU A 234 -42.66 16.84 -6.84
CA GLU A 234 -43.89 16.34 -7.46
C GLU A 234 -44.65 17.46 -8.17
N ALA A 235 -44.66 18.67 -7.61
CA ALA A 235 -45.40 19.80 -8.17
C ALA A 235 -44.70 20.50 -9.35
N LYS A 236 -43.36 20.66 -9.30
CA LYS A 236 -42.61 21.52 -10.23
C LYS A 236 -41.52 20.80 -11.04
N GLY A 237 -41.19 19.56 -10.67
CA GLY A 237 -40.13 18.77 -11.28
C GLY A 237 -38.73 19.10 -10.76
N ARG A 238 -37.82 18.11 -10.82
CA ARG A 238 -36.46 18.16 -10.23
C ARG A 238 -35.57 19.31 -10.72
N SER A 239 -35.76 19.77 -11.95
CA SER A 239 -34.94 20.82 -12.56
C SER A 239 -35.43 22.24 -12.27
N HIS A 240 -36.50 22.41 -11.49
CA HIS A 240 -37.02 23.74 -11.16
C HIS A 240 -36.15 24.42 -10.09
N PRO A 241 -35.87 25.73 -10.20
CA PRO A 241 -35.02 26.45 -9.22
C PRO A 241 -35.48 26.29 -7.77
N ASP A 242 -36.80 26.35 -7.52
CA ASP A 242 -37.36 26.13 -6.19
C ASP A 242 -37.10 24.73 -5.63
N SER A 243 -37.05 23.71 -6.50
CA SER A 243 -36.74 22.34 -6.09
C SER A 243 -35.25 22.16 -5.81
N GLN A 244 -34.38 22.85 -6.56
CA GLN A 244 -32.94 22.89 -6.26
C GLN A 244 -32.64 23.62 -4.94
N ALA A 245 -33.35 24.71 -4.67
CA ALA A 245 -33.26 25.41 -3.40
C ALA A 245 -33.72 24.52 -2.23
N ALA A 246 -34.79 23.74 -2.41
CA ALA A 246 -35.27 22.79 -1.39
C ALA A 246 -34.28 21.65 -1.12
N ILE A 247 -33.53 21.18 -2.14
CA ILE A 247 -32.43 20.21 -1.93
C ILE A 247 -31.31 20.83 -1.11
N PHE A 248 -30.96 22.09 -1.39
CA PHE A 248 -29.87 22.77 -0.69
C PHE A 248 -30.24 23.14 0.76
N GLU A 249 -31.53 23.21 1.08
CA GLU A 249 -32.03 23.41 2.45
C GLU A 249 -31.99 22.12 3.30
N ILE A 250 -31.90 20.94 2.69
CA ILE A 250 -31.74 19.64 3.36
C ILE A 250 -30.26 19.44 3.70
#